data_AF-A0AAJ2PCK3-F1
#
_entry.id   AF-A0AAJ2PCK3-F1
#
_cell.length_a   1.000
_cell.length_b   1.000
_cell.length_c   1.000
_cell.angle_alpha   90.00
_cell.angle_beta   90.00
_cell.angle_gamma   90.00
#
_symmetry.space_group_name_H-M   'P 1'
#
loop_
_entity.id
_entity.type
_entity.pdbx_description
1 polymer ?
#
loop_
_entity_poly.entity_id
_entity_poly.type
_entity_poly.pdbx_seq_one_letter_code
_entity_poly.pdbx_strand_id
1 'polypeptide(L)'
;MRFVLERLRKEISEKRYLDTVIHSFISIVLCIIFTKLLNVPLEKVLILVFVGSFIPDIDHLLLYKKSKFRSFKNFIRWIIKSDRYRVGFELFHNLPVILLIILFLPYLYLKTKFSFIFFTAFLLHLITDLVLDRIVVKNIRWWRFGI
;
A
#
# COMPACT_ATOMS: atom_id res chain seq x y z
N MET A 1 -29.86 -13.31 0.18
CA MET A 1 -29.12 -12.03 0.03
C MET A 1 -28.25 -11.67 1.24
N ARG A 2 -28.77 -11.75 2.48
CA ARG A 2 -28.00 -11.45 3.73
C ARG A 2 -26.76 -12.34 3.93
N PHE A 3 -26.90 -13.65 3.71
CA PHE A 3 -25.81 -14.63 3.86
C PHE A 3 -24.65 -14.41 2.87
N VAL A 4 -24.95 -14.01 1.63
CA VAL A 4 -23.94 -13.68 0.61
C VAL A 4 -23.15 -12.42 1.01
N LEU A 5 -23.83 -11.42 1.57
CA LEU A 5 -23.20 -10.19 2.06
C LEU A 5 -22.30 -10.44 3.28
N GLU A 6 -22.69 -11.32 4.20
CA GLU A 6 -21.86 -11.70 5.35
C GLU A 6 -20.61 -12.48 4.95
N ARG A 7 -20.73 -13.43 4.02
CA ARG A 7 -19.59 -14.17 3.48
C ARG A 7 -18.58 -13.26 2.79
N LEU A 8 -19.06 -12.36 1.91
CA LEU A 8 -18.23 -11.35 1.26
C LEU A 8 -17.56 -10.41 2.27
N ARG A 9 -18.27 -10.03 3.33
CA ARG A 9 -17.71 -9.15 4.38
C ARG A 9 -16.59 -9.84 5.14
N LYS A 10 -16.74 -11.13 5.45
CA LYS A 10 -15.73 -11.94 6.14
C LYS A 10 -14.49 -12.14 5.26
N GLU A 11 -14.68 -12.50 3.99
CA GLU A 11 -13.56 -12.64 3.03
C GLU A 11 -12.78 -11.31 2.88
N ILE A 12 -13.49 -10.17 2.87
CA ILE A 12 -12.84 -8.85 2.77
C ILE A 12 -12.11 -8.48 4.05
N SER A 13 -12.66 -8.79 5.23
CA SER A 13 -11.95 -8.53 6.49
C SER A 13 -10.71 -9.40 6.66
N GLU A 14 -10.78 -10.67 6.27
CA GLU A 14 -9.64 -11.59 6.31
C GLU A 14 -8.52 -11.15 5.36
N LYS A 15 -8.89 -10.70 4.15
CA LYS A 15 -7.93 -10.16 3.18
C LYS A 15 -7.27 -8.86 3.65
N ARG A 16 -8.01 -7.98 4.32
CA ARG A 16 -7.47 -6.75 4.94
C ARG A 16 -6.48 -7.04 6.06
N TYR A 17 -6.81 -8.02 6.90
CA TYR A 17 -5.90 -8.44 7.96
C TYR A 17 -4.61 -9.00 7.35
N LEU A 18 -4.72 -9.85 6.33
CA LEU A 18 -3.57 -10.41 5.63
C LEU A 18 -2.69 -9.31 5.00
N ASP A 19 -3.31 -8.33 4.35
CA ASP A 19 -2.64 -7.17 3.78
C ASP A 19 -1.83 -6.37 4.83
N THR A 20 -2.48 -5.99 5.94
CA THR A 20 -1.80 -5.27 7.03
C THR A 20 -0.65 -6.09 7.63
N VAL A 21 -0.82 -7.40 7.78
CA VAL A 21 0.21 -8.31 8.28
C VAL A 21 1.40 -8.36 7.32
N ILE A 22 1.16 -8.48 6.02
CA ILE A 22 2.22 -8.52 5.00
C ILE A 22 3.01 -7.22 4.99
N HIS A 23 2.32 -6.07 4.97
CA HIS A 23 2.97 -4.75 5.00
C HIS A 23 3.81 -4.53 6.27
N SER A 24 3.30 -4.96 7.43
CA SER A 24 4.03 -4.90 8.70
C SER A 24 5.26 -5.80 8.68
N PHE A 25 5.11 -7.03 8.18
CA PHE A 25 6.19 -8.00 8.08
C PHE A 25 7.31 -7.50 7.15
N ILE A 26 6.97 -6.99 5.97
CA ILE A 26 7.93 -6.40 5.02
C ILE A 26 8.69 -5.24 5.67
N SER A 27 7.99 -4.36 6.39
CA SER A 27 8.61 -3.22 7.07
C SER A 27 9.62 -3.67 8.14
N ILE A 28 9.30 -4.71 8.92
CA ILE A 28 10.23 -5.29 9.92
C ILE A 28 11.46 -5.88 9.22
N VAL A 29 11.26 -6.66 8.16
CA VAL A 29 12.35 -7.27 7.39
C VAL A 29 13.27 -6.19 6.81
N LEU A 30 12.71 -5.11 6.25
CA LEU A 30 13.48 -3.98 5.74
C LEU A 30 14.30 -3.30 6.83
N CYS A 31 13.73 -3.10 8.02
CA CYS A 31 14.46 -2.52 9.14
C CYS A 31 15.68 -3.36 9.51
N ILE A 32 15.53 -4.68 9.56
CA ILE A 32 16.63 -5.61 9.87
C ILE A 32 17.69 -5.57 8.76
N ILE A 33 17.27 -5.64 7.49
CA ILE A 33 18.19 -5.62 6.34
C ILE A 33 18.98 -4.33 6.30
N PHE A 34 18.33 -3.17 6.38
CA PHE A 34 19.03 -1.88 6.25
C PHE A 34 19.92 -1.54 7.43
N THR A 35 19.50 -1.89 8.65
CA THR A 35 20.34 -1.69 9.83
C THR A 35 21.64 -2.50 9.70
N LYS A 36 21.56 -3.76 9.27
CA LYS A 36 22.74 -4.63 9.12
C LYS A 36 23.57 -4.33 7.87
N LEU A 37 22.94 -4.13 6.72
CA LEU A 37 23.62 -4.02 5.43
C LEU A 37 24.22 -2.64 5.20
N LEU A 38 23.50 -1.58 5.62
CA LEU A 38 23.90 -0.20 5.32
C LEU A 38 24.61 0.49 6.48
N ASN A 39 24.71 -0.18 7.64
CA ASN A 39 25.30 0.34 8.88
C ASN A 39 24.70 1.71 9.26
N VAL A 40 23.37 1.80 9.22
CA VAL A 40 22.60 3.00 9.55
C VAL A 40 21.96 2.81 10.93
N PRO A 41 21.96 3.83 11.83
CA PRO A 41 21.29 3.73 13.11
C PRO A 41 19.82 3.33 12.99
N LEU A 42 19.38 2.42 13.85
CA LEU A 42 18.04 1.81 13.80
C LEU A 42 16.94 2.87 13.80
N GLU A 43 17.09 3.95 14.57
CA GLU A 43 16.10 5.02 14.67
C GLU A 43 15.86 5.69 13.31
N LYS A 44 16.94 5.93 12.57
CA LYS A 44 16.84 6.52 11.22
C LYS A 44 16.20 5.54 10.24
N VAL A 45 16.54 4.26 10.31
CA VAL A 45 15.93 3.23 9.47
C VAL A 45 14.43 3.13 9.74
N LEU A 46 14.02 3.09 11.01
CA LEU A 46 12.61 3.03 11.41
C LEU A 46 11.82 4.21 10.85
N ILE A 47 12.33 5.43 11.01
CA ILE A 47 11.67 6.64 10.48
C ILE A 47 11.56 6.57 8.95
N LEU A 48 12.65 6.23 8.25
CA LEU A 48 12.66 6.22 6.79
C LEU A 48 11.78 5.11 6.20
N VAL A 49 11.76 3.93 6.81
CA VAL A 49 10.87 2.84 6.42
C VAL A 49 9.42 3.21 6.71
N PHE A 50 9.12 3.76 7.89
CA PHE A 50 7.78 4.21 8.23
C PHE A 50 7.26 5.25 7.26
N VAL A 51 8.02 6.34 7.04
CA VAL A 51 7.59 7.42 6.16
C VAL A 51 7.53 6.94 4.70
N GLY A 52 8.50 6.14 4.26
CA GLY A 52 8.52 5.55 2.91
C GLY A 52 7.30 4.68 2.64
N SER A 53 6.92 3.83 3.60
CA SER A 53 5.73 2.99 3.49
C SER A 53 4.41 3.75 3.73
N PHE A 54 4.43 4.88 4.44
CA PHE A 54 3.20 5.64 4.75
C PHE A 54 2.83 6.65 3.66
N ILE A 55 3.79 7.18 2.91
CA ILE A 55 3.50 8.18 1.87
C ILE A 55 2.56 7.67 0.77
N PRO A 56 2.71 6.43 0.26
CA PRO A 56 1.74 5.88 -0.68
C PRO A 56 0.30 6.02 -0.17
N ASP A 57 0.07 5.82 1.14
CA ASP A 57 -1.25 5.89 1.77
C ASP A 57 -1.78 7.32 2.01
N ILE A 58 -0.95 8.36 1.84
CA ILE A 58 -1.37 9.75 2.08
C ILE A 58 -2.45 10.18 1.07
N ASP A 59 -2.47 9.60 -0.13
CA ASP A 59 -3.50 9.89 -1.13
C ASP A 59 -4.92 9.56 -0.60
N HIS A 60 -5.07 8.48 0.19
CA HIS A 60 -6.31 8.12 0.86
C HIS A 60 -6.73 9.16 1.91
N LEU A 61 -5.78 9.75 2.63
CA LEU A 61 -6.02 10.86 3.56
C LEU A 61 -6.35 12.17 2.85
N LEU A 62 -5.78 12.41 1.66
CA LEU A 62 -6.15 13.57 0.84
C LEU A 62 -7.54 13.41 0.25
N LEU A 63 -7.92 12.18 -0.12
CA LEU A 63 -9.30 11.84 -0.48
C LEU A 63 -10.24 12.09 0.69
N TYR A 64 -9.88 11.76 1.94
CA TYR A 64 -10.66 12.11 3.14
C TYR A 64 -10.97 13.61 3.21
N LYS A 65 -9.96 14.45 2.97
CA LYS A 65 -10.11 15.91 3.07
C LYS A 65 -11.01 16.48 1.98
N LYS A 66 -10.95 15.93 0.75
CA LYS A 66 -11.79 16.37 -0.38
C LYS A 66 -13.23 15.89 -0.28
N SER A 67 -13.45 14.76 0.37
CA SER A 67 -14.77 14.18 0.55
C SER A 67 -15.41 14.73 1.82
N LYS A 68 -16.61 15.32 1.71
CA LYS A 68 -17.36 15.92 2.83
C LYS A 68 -17.90 14.85 3.80
N PHE A 69 -17.05 13.97 4.32
CA PHE A 69 -17.47 12.96 5.27
C PHE A 69 -17.76 13.60 6.63
N ARG A 70 -18.97 13.40 7.13
CA ARG A 70 -19.43 13.93 8.42
C ARG A 70 -18.67 13.34 9.62
N SER A 71 -17.90 12.26 9.45
CA SER A 71 -17.08 11.65 10.50
C SER A 71 -16.02 10.70 9.94
N PHE A 72 -14.93 10.51 10.67
CA PHE A 72 -13.87 9.54 10.33
C PHE A 72 -14.42 8.11 10.19
N LYS A 73 -15.40 7.72 11.02
CA LYS A 73 -16.10 6.42 10.90
C LYS A 73 -16.81 6.24 9.56
N ASN A 74 -17.40 7.33 9.02
CA ASN A 74 -18.06 7.29 7.71
C ASN A 74 -17.04 7.25 6.57
N PHE A 75 -15.90 7.92 6.73
CA PHE A 75 -14.77 7.81 5.81
C PHE A 75 -14.18 6.41 5.76
N ILE A 76 -13.90 5.79 6.91
CA ILE A 76 -13.41 4.41 6.96
C ILE A 76 -14.40 3.51 6.22
N ARG A 77 -15.70 3.55 6.56
CA ARG A 77 -16.74 2.77 5.86
C ARG A 77 -16.79 3.04 4.35
N TRP A 78 -16.52 4.27 3.92
CA TRP A 78 -16.46 4.62 2.50
C TRP A 78 -15.21 4.04 1.85
N ILE A 79 -14.01 4.15 2.43
CA ILE A 79 -12.80 3.45 1.96
C ILE A 79 -13.06 1.95 1.81
N ILE A 80 -13.66 1.29 2.82
CA ILE A 80 -14.01 -0.15 2.75
C ILE A 80 -14.92 -0.49 1.55
N LYS A 81 -15.70 0.47 1.07
CA LYS A 81 -16.61 0.32 -0.06
C LYS A 81 -16.08 0.88 -1.38
N SER A 82 -15.19 1.87 -1.36
CA SER A 82 -14.67 2.63 -2.51
C SER A 82 -13.29 2.18 -2.97
N ASP A 83 -12.44 1.61 -2.10
CA ASP A 83 -11.26 0.82 -2.55
C ASP A 83 -11.69 -0.25 -3.53
N ARG A 84 -12.87 -0.82 -3.28
CA ARG A 84 -13.46 -1.80 -4.18
C ARG A 84 -13.62 -1.27 -5.60
N TYR A 85 -13.78 0.04 -5.84
CA TYR A 85 -14.02 0.62 -7.16
C TYR A 85 -12.75 1.04 -7.94
N ARG A 86 -11.55 0.89 -7.37
CA ARG A 86 -10.29 1.42 -7.92
C ARG A 86 -9.59 0.54 -8.97
N VAL A 87 -10.27 -0.42 -9.57
CA VAL A 87 -9.69 -1.38 -10.55
C VAL A 87 -9.07 -0.74 -11.80
N GLY A 88 -9.38 0.53 -12.10
CA GLY A 88 -8.67 1.30 -13.14
C GLY A 88 -7.68 2.35 -12.63
N PHE A 89 -7.72 2.69 -11.34
CA PHE A 89 -6.94 3.79 -10.78
C PHE A 89 -5.58 3.32 -10.23
N GLU A 90 -5.54 2.20 -9.49
CA GLU A 90 -4.31 1.75 -8.81
C GLU A 90 -3.28 1.13 -9.76
N LEU A 91 -3.71 0.25 -10.67
CA LEU A 91 -2.83 -0.42 -11.62
C LEU A 91 -2.12 0.56 -12.58
N PHE A 92 -2.80 1.63 -13.01
CA PHE A 92 -2.23 2.61 -13.94
C PHE A 92 -1.50 3.76 -13.24
N HIS A 93 -1.81 4.08 -11.98
CA HIS A 93 -1.16 5.17 -11.25
C HIS A 93 0.12 4.70 -10.54
N ASN A 94 0.13 3.50 -9.97
CA ASN A 94 1.28 2.98 -9.24
C ASN A 94 2.36 2.43 -10.18
N LEU A 95 1.99 1.87 -11.35
CA LEU A 95 2.95 1.24 -12.27
C LEU A 95 4.01 2.23 -12.83
N PRO A 96 3.67 3.44 -13.30
CA PRO A 96 4.68 4.41 -13.73
C PRO A 96 5.62 4.83 -12.59
N VAL A 97 5.09 4.98 -11.38
CA VAL A 97 5.87 5.36 -10.19
C VAL A 97 6.81 4.22 -9.79
N ILE A 98 6.34 2.97 -9.78
CA ILE A 98 7.16 1.76 -9.57
C ILE A 98 8.31 1.71 -10.57
N LEU A 99 8.02 1.86 -11.87
CA LEU A 99 9.04 1.83 -12.93
C LEU A 99 10.07 2.94 -12.78
N LEU A 100 9.62 4.16 -12.47
CA LEU A 100 10.51 5.29 -12.21
C LEU A 100 11.44 4.97 -11.03
N ILE A 101 10.90 4.50 -9.90
CA ILE A 101 11.71 4.20 -8.72
C ILE A 101 12.71 3.09 -9.03
N ILE A 102 12.32 2.01 -9.71
CA ILE A 102 13.24 0.93 -10.10
C ILE A 102 14.39 1.47 -10.96
N LEU A 103 14.10 2.32 -11.95
CA LEU A 103 15.11 2.90 -12.83
C LEU A 103 16.11 3.78 -12.07
N PHE A 104 15.62 4.57 -11.10
CA PHE A 104 16.45 5.50 -10.33
C PHE A 104 17.04 4.90 -9.05
N LEU A 105 16.59 3.71 -8.60
CA LEU A 105 17.04 3.10 -7.35
C LEU A 105 18.57 2.92 -7.26
N PRO A 106 19.27 2.46 -8.32
CA PRO A 106 20.73 2.36 -8.29
C PRO A 106 21.41 3.72 -8.11
N TYR A 107 20.88 4.76 -8.77
CA TYR A 107 21.39 6.12 -8.62
C TYR A 107 21.15 6.67 -7.20
N LEU A 108 19.98 6.40 -6.61
CA LEU A 108 19.64 6.79 -5.25
C LEU A 108 20.57 6.14 -4.23
N TYR A 109 20.94 4.86 -4.43
CA TYR A 109 21.93 4.17 -3.60
C TYR A 109 23.29 4.87 -3.58
N LEU A 110 23.77 5.29 -4.76
CA LEU A 110 25.06 5.99 -4.90
C LEU A 110 25.03 7.40 -4.30
N LYS A 111 23.86 8.06 -4.25
CA LYS A 111 23.72 9.41 -3.72
C LYS A 111 23.62 9.43 -2.21
N THR A 112 22.63 8.76 -1.63
CA THR A 112 22.52 8.64 -0.17
C THR A 112 21.86 7.33 0.24
N LYS A 113 22.40 6.70 1.28
CA LYS A 113 21.79 5.52 1.92
C LYS A 113 20.37 5.81 2.41
N PHE A 114 20.09 7.04 2.87
CA PHE A 114 18.77 7.42 3.38
C PHE A 114 17.71 7.47 2.30
N SER A 115 18.01 8.10 1.15
CA SER A 115 17.10 8.11 0.00
C SER A 115 16.85 6.70 -0.50
N PHE A 116 17.89 5.86 -0.57
CA PHE A 116 17.74 4.47 -0.96
C PHE A 116 16.80 3.69 -0.02
N ILE A 117 16.97 3.80 1.29
CA ILE A 117 16.09 3.15 2.28
C ILE A 117 14.64 3.61 2.08
N PHE A 118 14.43 4.92 2.00
CA PHE A 118 13.11 5.53 1.82
C PHE A 118 12.41 5.03 0.55
N PHE A 119 13.08 5.14 -0.60
CA PHE A 119 12.49 4.77 -1.89
C PHE A 119 12.33 3.26 -2.04
N THR A 120 13.15 2.45 -1.37
CA THR A 120 12.96 0.99 -1.35
C THR A 120 11.73 0.62 -0.52
N ALA A 121 11.52 1.25 0.64
CA ALA A 121 10.32 1.04 1.46
C ALA A 121 9.04 1.46 0.70
N PHE A 122 9.08 2.63 0.07
CA PHE A 122 8.02 3.12 -0.81
C PHE A 122 7.72 2.14 -1.96
N LEU A 123 8.77 1.68 -2.66
CA LEU A 123 8.63 0.74 -3.77
C LEU A 123 7.99 -0.58 -3.32
N LEU A 124 8.43 -1.13 -2.19
CA LEU A 124 7.93 -2.41 -1.70
C LEU A 124 6.49 -2.31 -1.20
N HIS A 125 6.07 -1.18 -0.64
CA HIS A 125 4.66 -0.93 -0.36
C HIS A 125 3.83 -1.00 -1.66
N LEU A 126 4.19 -0.21 -2.68
CA LEU A 126 3.46 -0.20 -3.96
C LEU A 126 3.44 -1.56 -4.68
N ILE A 127 4.54 -2.32 -4.61
CA ILE A 127 4.57 -3.68 -5.17
C ILE A 127 3.64 -4.61 -4.39
N THR A 128 3.60 -4.46 -3.07
CA THR A 128 2.76 -5.29 -2.20
C THR A 128 1.29 -5.03 -2.50
N ASP A 129 0.87 -3.77 -2.57
CA ASP A 129 -0.47 -3.37 -3.02
C ASP A 129 -0.80 -4.01 -4.37
N LEU A 130 0.06 -3.82 -5.37
CA LEU A 130 -0.16 -4.34 -6.72
C LEU A 130 -0.33 -5.87 -6.74
N VAL A 131 0.48 -6.59 -5.97
CA VAL A 131 0.42 -8.05 -5.88
C VAL A 131 -0.85 -8.49 -5.15
N LEU A 132 -1.18 -7.86 -4.03
CA LEU A 132 -2.34 -8.20 -3.23
C LEU A 132 -3.63 -7.86 -3.97
N ASP A 133 -3.73 -6.70 -4.60
CA ASP A 133 -4.86 -6.32 -5.44
C ASP A 133 -5.05 -7.32 -6.57
N ARG A 134 -3.98 -7.73 -7.24
CA ARG A 134 -4.06 -8.75 -8.29
C ARG A 134 -4.59 -10.08 -7.75
N ILE A 135 -4.18 -10.52 -6.57
CA ILE A 135 -4.66 -11.75 -5.93
C ILE A 135 -6.13 -11.60 -5.50
N VAL A 136 -6.49 -10.47 -4.92
CA VAL A 136 -7.84 -10.19 -4.40
C VAL A 136 -8.86 -10.08 -5.53
N VAL A 137 -8.51 -9.34 -6.59
CA VAL A 137 -9.37 -9.08 -7.76
C VAL A 137 -9.51 -10.32 -8.64
N LYS A 138 -8.50 -11.20 -8.70
CA LYS A 138 -8.57 -12.47 -9.48
C LYS A 138 -9.78 -13.35 -9.13
N ASN A 139 -10.25 -13.30 -7.87
CA ASN A 139 -11.36 -14.12 -7.40
C ASN A 139 -12.74 -13.45 -7.55
N ILE A 140 -12.81 -12.19 -7.99
CA ILE A 140 -14.08 -11.47 -8.17
C ILE A 140 -14.49 -11.56 -9.65
N ARG A 141 -15.11 -12.69 -10.03
CA ARG A 141 -15.58 -12.98 -11.41
C ARG A 141 -16.61 -11.98 -11.97
N TRP A 142 -17.22 -11.13 -11.14
CA TRP A 142 -18.35 -10.25 -11.49
C TRP A 142 -17.99 -8.76 -11.45
N TRP A 143 -16.77 -8.45 -11.83
CA TRP A 143 -16.27 -7.09 -11.88
C TRP A 143 -16.24 -6.59 -13.33
N ARG A 144 -17.43 -6.58 -13.95
CA ARG A 144 -17.63 -5.93 -15.25
C ARG A 144 -17.51 -4.42 -15.05
N PHE A 145 -16.63 -3.82 -15.85
CA PHE A 145 -16.59 -2.39 -16.11
C PHE A 145 -18.01 -1.80 -16.22
N GLY A 146 -18.29 -0.78 -15.40
CA GLY A 146 -19.39 0.17 -15.59
C GLY A 146 -20.81 -0.40 -15.73
N ILE A 147 -21.53 -0.49 -14.61
CA ILE A 147 -22.92 -0.01 -14.46
C ILE A 147 -22.98 0.74 -13.14
#